data_AF-A0A0Q8PIE8-F1
#
_entry.id   AF-A0A0Q8PIE8-F1
#
_cell.length_a   1.000
_cell.length_b   1.000
_cell.length_c   1.000
_cell.angle_alpha   90.00
_cell.angle_beta   90.00
_cell.angle_gamma   90.00
#
_symmetry.space_group_name_H-M   'P 1'
#
loop_
_entity.id
_entity.type
_entity.pdbx_description
1 polymer ?
#
loop_
_entity_poly.entity_id
_entity_poly.type
_entity_poly.pdbx_seq_one_letter_code
_entity_poly.pdbx_strand_id
1 'polypeptide(L)' 'MPRWAGWTSELTRSAEIAGGYYPERAGQLRTAAEVALAPTGDREVLRMFTEELGPWLVAEYAAVHGVKAARPDPV' A
#
# COMPACT_ATOMS: atom_id res chain seq x y z
N MET A 1 -14.48 5.11 -6.80
CA MET A 1 -15.12 5.05 -5.46
C MET A 1 -16.18 6.16 -5.31
N PRO A 2 -17.38 6.00 -5.90
CA PRO A 2 -18.37 7.10 -5.96
C PRO A 2 -18.87 7.55 -4.59
N ARG A 3 -19.02 6.62 -3.63
CA ARG A 3 -19.51 6.95 -2.27
C ARG A 3 -18.50 7.68 -1.38
N TRP A 4 -17.25 7.85 -1.80
CA TRP A 4 -16.21 8.53 -1.00
C TRP A 4 -15.43 9.58 -1.78
N ALA A 5 -15.97 10.10 -2.88
CA ALA A 5 -15.28 11.08 -3.73
C ALA A 5 -13.85 10.69 -4.15
N GLY A 6 -13.57 9.38 -4.21
CA GLY A 6 -12.26 8.85 -4.59
C GLY A 6 -11.31 8.43 -3.44
N TRP A 7 -11.63 8.68 -2.17
CA TRP A 7 -10.71 8.37 -1.06
C TRP A 7 -11.41 8.09 0.28
N THR A 8 -10.84 7.21 1.12
CA THR A 8 -11.33 6.95 2.50
C THR A 8 -10.17 6.83 3.48
N SER A 9 -10.31 7.40 4.68
CA SER A 9 -9.36 7.23 5.79
C SER A 9 -9.49 5.89 6.50
N GLU A 10 -10.58 5.16 6.27
CA GLU A 10 -10.83 3.87 6.92
C GLU A 10 -9.88 2.82 6.34
N LEU A 11 -8.84 2.48 7.10
CA LEU A 11 -7.75 1.63 6.62
C LEU A 11 -8.22 0.21 6.29
N THR A 12 -9.03 -0.42 7.15
CA THR A 12 -9.61 -1.75 6.89
C THR A 12 -10.41 -1.76 5.59
N ARG A 13 -11.20 -0.71 5.37
CA ARG A 13 -12.03 -0.54 4.18
C ARG A 13 -11.21 -0.27 2.93
N SER A 14 -10.12 0.50 3.05
CA SER A 14 -9.15 0.70 1.98
C SER A 14 -8.49 -0.63 1.58
N ALA A 15 -8.07 -1.42 2.57
CA ALA A 15 -7.47 -2.73 2.36
C ALA A 15 -8.43 -3.73 1.69
N GLU A 16 -9.70 -3.76 2.09
CA GLU A 16 -10.73 -4.60 1.44
C GLU A 16 -10.89 -4.25 -0.04
N ILE A 17 -10.98 -2.96 -0.37
CA ILE A 17 -11.21 -2.54 -1.74
C ILE A 17 -9.97 -2.81 -2.59
N ALA A 18 -8.78 -2.45 -2.09
CA ALA A 18 -7.53 -2.75 -2.77
C ALA A 18 -7.33 -4.26 -2.96
N GLY A 19 -7.66 -5.08 -1.95
CA GLY A 19 -7.64 -6.53 -2.03
C GLY A 19 -8.61 -7.12 -3.07
N GLY A 20 -9.71 -6.43 -3.38
CA GLY A 20 -10.60 -6.81 -4.47
C GLY A 20 -9.96 -6.68 -5.86
N TYR A 21 -9.03 -5.74 -6.04
CA TYR A 21 -8.26 -5.57 -7.28
C TYR A 21 -6.99 -6.43 -7.30
N TYR A 22 -6.41 -6.71 -6.13
CA TYR A 22 -5.20 -7.53 -5.99
C TYR A 22 -5.43 -8.70 -5.01
N PRO A 23 -6.16 -9.75 -5.43
CA PRO A 23 -6.52 -10.87 -4.54
C PRO A 23 -5.32 -11.53 -3.86
N GLU A 24 -4.22 -11.71 -4.60
CA GLU A 24 -2.99 -12.34 -4.11
C GLU A 24 -2.27 -11.51 -3.04
N ARG A 25 -2.61 -10.23 -2.93
CA ARG A 25 -2.05 -9.29 -1.94
C ARG A 25 -3.05 -8.93 -0.85
N ALA A 26 -4.30 -9.40 -0.94
CA ALA A 26 -5.37 -9.02 -0.01
C ALA A 26 -5.04 -9.35 1.45
N GLY A 27 -4.35 -10.47 1.71
CA GLY A 27 -3.86 -10.82 3.05
C GLY A 27 -2.87 -9.79 3.58
N GLN A 28 -1.85 -9.45 2.80
CA GLN A 28 -0.82 -8.47 3.17
C GLN A 28 -1.42 -7.07 3.39
N LEU A 29 -2.36 -6.64 2.55
CA LEU A 29 -3.06 -5.36 2.69
C LEU A 29 -3.91 -5.30 3.97
N ARG A 30 -4.57 -6.41 4.33
CA ARG A 30 -5.33 -6.49 5.60
C ARG A 30 -4.40 -6.40 6.81
N THR A 31 -3.32 -7.18 6.82
CA THR A 31 -2.32 -7.12 7.88
C THR A 31 -1.74 -5.71 7.99
N ALA A 32 -1.47 -5.04 6.88
CA ALA A 32 -0.97 -3.66 6.88
C ALA A 32 -1.94 -2.67 7.54
N ALA A 33 -3.24 -2.80 7.29
CA ALA A 33 -4.26 -1.97 7.94
C ALA A 33 -4.35 -2.25 9.45
N GLU A 34 -4.28 -3.51 9.86
CA GLU A 34 -4.33 -3.92 11.27
C GLU A 34 -3.14 -3.35 12.05
N VAL A 35 -1.92 -3.53 11.56
CA VAL A 35 -0.70 -3.08 12.26
C VAL A 35 -0.51 -1.56 12.22
N ALA A 36 -1.12 -0.87 11.26
CA ALA A 36 -1.17 0.60 11.26
C ALA A 36 -2.08 1.16 12.37
N LEU A 37 -3.14 0.44 12.73
CA LEU A 37 -4.05 0.81 13.83
C LEU A 37 -3.55 0.31 15.18
N ALA A 38 -2.84 -0.82 15.22
CA ALA A 38 -2.26 -1.44 16.40
C ALA A 38 -0.82 -1.91 16.13
N PRO A 39 0.18 -1.02 16.31
CA PRO A 39 1.57 -1.34 16.00
C PRO A 39 2.12 -2.52 16.80
N THR A 40 2.99 -3.30 16.17
CA THR A 40 3.66 -4.48 16.74
C THR A 40 5.17 -4.40 16.52
N GLY A 41 5.93 -5.09 17.38
CA GLY A 41 7.38 -5.31 17.22
C GLY A 41 7.73 -6.58 16.43
N ASP A 42 6.75 -7.21 15.77
CA ASP A 42 6.95 -8.45 15.01
C ASP A 42 7.88 -8.21 13.80
N ARG A 43 8.98 -8.97 13.76
CA ARG A 43 9.97 -8.89 12.68
C ARG A 43 9.42 -9.42 11.35
N GLU A 44 8.54 -10.40 11.37
CA GLU A 44 7.96 -10.95 10.12
C GLU A 44 7.04 -9.93 9.45
N VAL A 45 6.34 -9.10 10.22
CA VAL A 45 5.57 -7.98 9.69
C VAL A 45 6.48 -6.97 9.01
N LEU A 46 7.62 -6.64 9.62
CA LEU A 46 8.61 -5.74 9.00
C LEU A 46 9.17 -6.33 7.69
N ARG A 47 9.54 -7.62 7.70
CA ARG A 47 10.01 -8.33 6.52
C ARG A 47 8.98 -8.29 5.39
N MET A 48 7.71 -8.59 5.70
CA MET A 48 6.60 -8.50 4.75
C MET A 48 6.49 -7.09 4.14
N PHE A 49 6.61 -6.03 4.95
CA PHE A 49 6.57 -4.66 4.41
C PHE A 49 7.76 -4.32 3.52
N THR A 50 8.98 -4.61 3.95
CA THR A 50 10.19 -4.10 3.28
C THR A 50 10.65 -4.97 2.12
N GLU A 51 10.43 -6.28 2.21
CA GLU A 51 10.96 -7.24 1.23
C GLU A 51 9.90 -7.77 0.27
N GLU A 52 8.61 -7.70 0.64
CA GLU A 52 7.53 -8.23 -0.20
C GLU A 52 6.60 -7.12 -0.72
N LEU A 53 5.89 -6.44 0.19
CA LEU A 53 4.85 -5.48 -0.18
C LEU A 53 5.43 -4.19 -0.77
N GLY A 54 6.54 -3.69 -0.21
CA GLY A 54 7.22 -2.47 -0.65
C GLY A 54 7.72 -2.56 -2.10
N PRO A 55 8.55 -3.56 -2.47
CA PRO A 55 9.02 -3.73 -3.84
C PRO A 55 7.87 -3.92 -4.84
N TRP A 56 6.80 -4.64 -4.46
CA TRP A 56 5.62 -4.77 -5.29
C TRP A 56 4.91 -3.43 -5.50
N LEU A 57 4.70 -2.62 -4.45
CA LEU A 57 4.07 -1.30 -4.55
C LEU A 57 4.86 -0.36 -5.47
N VAL A 58 6.19 -0.41 -5.42
CA VAL A 58 7.05 0.39 -6.32
C VAL A 58 6.83 -0.02 -7.77
N ALA A 59 6.82 -1.32 -8.07
CA ALA A 59 6.59 -1.83 -9.42
C ALA A 59 5.19 -1.46 -9.92
N GLU A 60 4.17 -1.63 -9.09
CA GLU A 60 2.78 -1.31 -9.42
C GLU A 60 2.60 0.20 -9.68
N TYR A 61 3.14 1.04 -8.80
CA TYR A 61 3.09 2.49 -8.98
C TYR A 61 3.77 2.90 -10.29
N ALA A 62 4.94 2.34 -10.60
CA ALA A 62 5.64 2.62 -11.85
C ALA A 62 4.86 2.14 -13.08
N ALA A 63 4.18 0.99 -13.00
CA ALA A 63 3.36 0.47 -14.10
C ALA A 63 2.12 1.34 -14.36
N VAL A 64 1.48 1.84 -13.31
CA VAL A 64 0.23 2.62 -13.41
C VAL A 64 0.48 4.11 -13.67
N HIS A 65 1.52 4.68 -13.06
CA HIS A 65 1.77 6.12 -13.05
C HIS A 65 3.09 6.54 -13.70
N GLY A 66 3.96 5.59 -14.04
CA GLY A 66 5.33 5.87 -14.43
C GLY A 66 6.24 6.19 -13.24
N VAL A 67 7.54 6.20 -13.49
CA VAL A 67 8.52 6.61 -12.47
C VAL A 67 8.56 8.13 -12.40
N LYS A 68 8.35 8.70 -11.21
CA LYS A 68 8.45 10.13 -10.99
C LYS A 68 9.85 10.63 -11.35
N ALA A 69 9.94 11.60 -12.25
CA ALA A 69 11.21 12.25 -12.60
C ALA A 69 11.84 12.91 -11.38
N ALA A 70 13.18 12.90 -11.32
CA ALA A 70 13.91 13.61 -10.29
C ALA A 70 13.53 15.10 -10.30
N ARG A 71 13.42 15.69 -9.11
CA ARG A 71 13.26 17.15 -9.01
C ARG A 71 14.52 17.79 -9.61
N PRO A 72 14.41 18.78 -10.51
CA PRO A 72 15.56 19.48 -11.03
C PRO A 72 16.30 20.19 -9.89
N ASP A 73 17.63 20.32 -10.03
CA ASP A 73 18.44 21.05 -9.07
C ASP A 73 17.96 22.51 -8.98
N PRO A 74 17.88 23.08 -7.77
CA PRO A 74 17.59 24.49 -7.63
C PRO A 74 18.69 25.30 -8.33
N VAL A 75 18.27 26.22 -9.21
CA VAL A 75 19.12 27.25 -9.84
C VAL A 75 19.62 28.27 -8.82
#